data_AF-A0A2N8MMV2-F1
#
_entry.id   AF-A0A2N8MMV2-F1
#
_cell.length_a   1.000
_cell.length_b   1.000
_cell.length_c   1.000
_cell.angle_alpha   90.00
_cell.angle_beta   90.00
_cell.angle_gamma   90.00
#
_symmetry.space_group_name_H-M   'P 1'
#
loop_
_entity.id
_entity.type
_entity.pdbx_description
1 polymer ?
#
loop_
_entity_poly.entity_id
_entity_poly.type
_entity_poly.pdbx_seq_one_letter_code
_entity_poly.pdbx_strand_id
1 'polypeptide(L)'
;MTGTSLSEGTASIAAPKRSTVLRLLAGRGVFRLAIQAMGLVLITAWGAHDYGRFATALGLMSWLNFVPSAAEKSALKCLPRLNVTRNAVAALAIRMAAVPVLVVLAAMAVALVLAPRSDAALYLTAASWSISSGLLMTVSGLHRFRGKSTLDALAFTAGALVVGVVTMGTWFARWSPLTHLALLLGGILLILAGSAALLPKEWLRAERIDGHRLWPAFGRTTVLLGLTEVLDVLATSTVFGVLALAGRTVDSGPFYLALLASSAFCSLLFYQLRVHQPAISARMRGSGAAAGRARAAELLKLVERGSLVFLVLAGIALAIPAARVVLTAEDTVGAYVVLGVFVLAETVLFAVRLYAGFLIENTNSKVLTLTAAASIAGLVATPLAAAALVPAMGPVGGFAALVFAIGVRAAVLRRLLRRHHPEL
;
A
#
# COMPACT_ATOMS: atom_id res chain seq x y z
N MET A 1 -33.57 -16.18 -43.55
CA MET A 1 -32.31 -15.54 -43.13
C MET A 1 -32.59 -14.06 -42.92
N THR A 2 -32.86 -13.66 -41.68
CA THR A 2 -33.13 -12.27 -41.30
C THR A 2 -32.24 -11.95 -40.11
N GLY A 3 -31.26 -11.07 -40.36
CA GLY A 3 -30.22 -10.72 -39.40
C GLY A 3 -30.78 -9.96 -38.21
N THR A 4 -30.69 -10.58 -37.04
CA THR A 4 -30.78 -9.89 -35.75
C THR A 4 -29.52 -9.06 -35.54
N SER A 5 -29.68 -7.74 -35.68
CA SER A 5 -28.70 -6.75 -35.26
C SER A 5 -28.48 -6.86 -33.74
N LEU A 6 -27.24 -7.17 -33.36
CA LEU A 6 -26.76 -7.11 -31.99
C LEU A 6 -26.69 -5.62 -31.59
N SER A 7 -27.77 -5.10 -31.04
CA SER A 7 -27.78 -3.84 -30.30
C SER A 7 -26.79 -3.96 -29.13
N GLU A 8 -25.74 -3.15 -29.22
CA GLU A 8 -24.71 -2.95 -28.20
C GLU A 8 -25.35 -2.46 -26.90
N GLY A 9 -25.63 -3.39 -26.00
CA GLY A 9 -25.92 -3.09 -24.60
C GLY A 9 -24.67 -2.53 -23.91
N THR A 10 -24.42 -1.23 -24.06
CA THR A 10 -23.57 -0.50 -23.11
C THR A 10 -24.29 -0.50 -21.77
N ALA A 11 -24.04 -1.56 -20.98
CA ALA A 11 -24.46 -1.62 -19.59
C ALA A 11 -23.90 -0.38 -18.87
N SER A 12 -24.77 0.62 -18.68
CA SER A 12 -24.56 1.75 -17.80
C SER A 12 -24.23 1.18 -16.42
N ILE A 13 -22.94 1.19 -16.07
CA ILE A 13 -22.49 0.83 -14.73
C ILE A 13 -22.96 1.97 -13.84
N ALA A 14 -24.14 1.82 -13.24
CA ALA A 14 -24.72 2.80 -12.33
C ALA A 14 -23.68 3.16 -11.26
N ALA A 15 -23.38 4.46 -11.14
CA ALA A 15 -22.45 4.94 -10.12
C ALA A 15 -22.96 4.54 -8.73
N PRO A 16 -22.09 4.10 -7.81
CA PRO A 16 -22.51 3.74 -6.46
C PRO A 16 -23.19 4.93 -5.77
N LYS A 17 -24.27 4.66 -5.03
CA LYS A 17 -25.00 5.69 -4.28
C LYS A 17 -24.04 6.48 -3.39
N ARG A 18 -24.11 7.82 -3.41
CA ARG A 18 -23.24 8.72 -2.62
C ARG A 18 -23.22 8.37 -1.13
N SER A 19 -24.34 7.92 -0.58
CA SER A 19 -24.44 7.46 0.81
C SER A 19 -23.59 6.22 1.11
N THR A 20 -23.47 5.30 0.16
CA THR A 20 -22.58 4.13 0.28
C THR A 20 -21.12 4.55 0.24
N VAL A 21 -20.76 5.47 -0.65
CA VAL A 21 -19.41 6.06 -0.76
C VAL A 21 -19.02 6.74 0.56
N LEU A 22 -19.90 7.58 1.11
CA LEU A 22 -19.68 8.29 2.38
C LEU A 22 -19.54 7.34 3.58
N ARG A 23 -20.37 6.29 3.67
CA ARG A 23 -20.27 5.29 4.75
C ARG A 23 -18.97 4.50 4.69
N LEU A 24 -18.54 4.11 3.49
CA LEU A 24 -17.27 3.41 3.28
C LEU A 24 -16.06 4.30 3.60
N LEU A 25 -16.15 5.57 3.22
CA LEU A 25 -15.17 6.58 3.58
C LEU A 25 -15.09 6.80 5.08
N ALA A 26 -16.24 6.87 5.77
CA ALA A 26 -16.29 7.02 7.22
C ALA A 26 -15.61 5.84 7.92
N GLY A 27 -15.98 4.59 7.61
CA GLY A 27 -15.39 3.43 8.27
C GLY A 27 -13.88 3.28 8.04
N ARG A 28 -13.44 3.26 6.78
CA ARG A 28 -12.00 3.12 6.44
C ARG A 28 -11.18 4.36 6.79
N GLY A 29 -11.78 5.54 6.70
CA GLY A 29 -11.17 6.80 7.11
C GLY A 29 -10.92 6.84 8.61
N VAL A 30 -11.93 6.47 9.43
CA VAL A 30 -11.79 6.40 10.89
C VAL A 30 -10.73 5.37 11.29
N PHE A 31 -10.69 4.19 10.68
CA PHE A 31 -9.63 3.21 10.93
C PHE A 31 -8.23 3.76 10.63
N ARG A 32 -8.07 4.48 9.51
CA ARG A 32 -6.78 5.09 9.14
C ARG A 32 -6.40 6.23 10.08
N LEU A 33 -7.35 7.06 10.48
CA LEU A 33 -7.12 8.11 11.47
C LEU A 33 -6.72 7.50 12.82
N ALA A 34 -7.33 6.39 13.23
CA ALA A 34 -6.95 5.68 14.44
C ALA A 34 -5.50 5.15 14.36
N ILE A 35 -5.08 4.58 13.23
CA ILE A 35 -3.67 4.14 13.02
C ILE A 35 -2.70 5.32 13.06
N GLN A 36 -3.08 6.47 12.49
CA GLN A 36 -2.23 7.66 12.54
C GLN A 36 -2.12 8.24 13.96
N ALA A 37 -3.26 8.35 14.65
CA ALA A 37 -3.30 8.79 16.03
C ALA A 37 -2.52 7.83 16.94
N MET A 38 -2.56 6.53 16.65
CA MET A 38 -1.77 5.52 17.36
C MET A 38 -0.28 5.84 17.33
N GLY A 39 0.30 6.17 16.17
CA GLY A 39 1.71 6.56 16.09
C GLY A 39 2.05 7.76 17.00
N LEU A 40 1.18 8.78 16.99
CA LEU A 40 1.34 10.00 17.80
C LEU A 40 1.16 9.78 19.30
N VAL A 41 0.31 8.83 19.72
CA VAL A 41 0.14 8.50 21.14
C VAL A 41 1.30 7.62 21.60
N LEU A 42 1.71 6.64 20.80
CA LEU A 42 2.74 5.68 21.17
C LEU A 42 4.13 6.31 21.35
N ILE A 43 4.46 7.39 20.62
CA ILE A 43 5.71 8.14 20.87
C ILE A 43 5.73 8.81 22.26
N THR A 44 4.58 9.07 22.88
CA THR A 44 4.49 9.57 24.26
C THR A 44 4.40 8.43 25.28
N ALA A 45 3.89 7.26 24.85
CA ALA A 45 3.80 6.06 25.65
C ALA A 45 5.16 5.35 25.80
N TRP A 46 6.00 5.43 24.77
CA TRP A 46 7.29 4.77 24.67
C TRP A 46 8.40 5.77 24.46
N GLY A 47 9.58 5.50 25.01
CA GLY A 47 10.78 6.26 24.65
C GLY A 47 11.18 6.05 23.19
N ALA A 48 12.10 6.89 22.70
CA ALA A 48 12.53 6.88 21.29
C ALA A 48 13.04 5.51 20.81
N HIS A 49 13.69 4.74 21.69
CA HIS A 49 14.15 3.39 21.40
C HIS A 49 13.02 2.40 21.11
N ASP A 50 12.04 2.28 22.01
CA ASP A 50 10.96 1.29 21.88
C ASP A 50 9.98 1.67 20.78
N TYR A 51 9.71 2.98 20.62
CA TYR A 51 8.96 3.48 19.48
C TYR A 51 9.70 3.25 18.16
N GLY A 52 11.02 3.47 18.14
CA GLY A 52 11.88 3.15 16.99
C GLY A 52 11.78 1.69 16.58
N ARG A 53 11.94 0.74 17.53
CA ARG A 53 11.79 -0.71 17.28
C ARG A 53 10.41 -1.07 16.74
N PHE A 54 9.35 -0.51 17.31
CA PHE A 54 7.99 -0.67 16.82
C PHE A 54 7.82 -0.16 15.38
N ALA A 55 8.30 1.05 15.11
CA ALA A 55 8.22 1.72 13.82
C ALA A 55 9.01 0.95 12.75
N THR A 56 10.21 0.46 13.09
CA THR A 56 11.00 -0.41 12.19
C THR A 56 10.23 -1.69 11.87
N ALA A 57 9.68 -2.37 12.88
CA ALA A 57 8.97 -3.63 12.68
C ALA A 57 7.71 -3.47 11.81
N LEU A 58 6.86 -2.48 12.12
CA LEU A 58 5.67 -2.20 11.32
C LEU A 58 6.01 -1.67 9.93
N GLY A 59 6.96 -0.75 9.84
CA GLY A 59 7.39 -0.15 8.58
C GLY A 59 7.93 -1.19 7.60
N LEU A 60 8.84 -2.04 8.07
CA LEU A 60 9.47 -3.10 7.28
C LEU A 60 8.48 -4.18 6.81
N MET A 61 7.42 -4.45 7.59
CA MET A 61 6.44 -5.50 7.28
C MET A 61 5.16 -4.99 6.59
N SER A 62 5.01 -3.67 6.43
CA SER A 62 3.80 -3.04 5.90
C SER A 62 3.38 -3.51 4.50
N TRP A 63 4.34 -3.90 3.65
CA TRP A 63 4.09 -4.42 2.30
C TRP A 63 3.26 -5.72 2.29
N LEU A 64 3.30 -6.52 3.36
CA LEU A 64 2.55 -7.78 3.46
C LEU A 64 1.03 -7.56 3.43
N ASN A 65 0.55 -6.38 3.79
CA ASN A 65 -0.86 -6.01 3.67
C ASN A 65 -1.39 -6.11 2.22
N PHE A 66 -0.51 -5.92 1.23
CA PHE A 66 -0.89 -5.93 -0.19
C PHE A 66 -0.92 -7.34 -0.80
N VAL A 67 -0.30 -8.33 -0.14
CA VAL A 67 -0.29 -9.71 -0.64
C VAL A 67 -1.70 -10.32 -0.66
N PRO A 68 -2.47 -10.32 0.45
CA PRO A 68 -3.86 -10.81 0.40
C PRO A 68 -4.79 -9.85 -0.35
N SER A 69 -4.55 -8.53 -0.27
CA SER A 69 -5.35 -7.50 -0.95
C SER A 69 -5.28 -7.60 -2.48
N ALA A 70 -4.22 -8.20 -3.04
CA ALA A 70 -4.15 -8.51 -4.46
C ALA A 70 -5.28 -9.46 -4.90
N ALA A 71 -5.63 -10.44 -4.06
CA ALA A 71 -6.73 -11.37 -4.33
C ALA A 71 -8.09 -10.65 -4.30
N GLU A 72 -8.26 -9.65 -3.43
CA GLU A 72 -9.45 -8.78 -3.41
C GLU A 72 -9.68 -8.14 -4.79
N LYS A 73 -8.63 -7.50 -5.34
CA LYS A 73 -8.72 -6.80 -6.63
C LYS A 73 -9.08 -7.74 -7.76
N SER A 74 -8.45 -8.91 -7.81
CA SER A 74 -8.77 -9.94 -8.80
C SER A 74 -10.20 -10.44 -8.66
N ALA A 75 -10.64 -10.71 -7.43
CA ALA A 75 -12.00 -11.16 -7.15
C ALA A 75 -13.02 -10.11 -7.60
N LEU A 76 -12.83 -8.84 -7.25
CA LEU A 76 -13.71 -7.74 -7.65
C LEU A 76 -13.75 -7.52 -9.17
N LYS A 77 -12.67 -7.86 -9.88
CA LYS A 77 -12.60 -7.78 -11.34
C LYS A 77 -13.29 -8.98 -12.02
N CYS A 78 -13.11 -10.18 -11.48
CA CYS A 78 -13.56 -11.43 -12.10
C CYS A 78 -15.01 -11.78 -11.73
N LEU A 79 -15.38 -11.71 -10.46
CA LEU A 79 -16.67 -12.19 -9.96
C LEU A 79 -17.91 -11.56 -10.62
N PRO A 80 -17.94 -10.26 -11.00
CA PRO A 80 -19.09 -9.69 -11.70
C PRO A 80 -19.35 -10.29 -13.08
N ARG A 81 -18.37 -10.99 -13.67
CA ARG A 81 -18.43 -11.55 -15.04
C ARG A 81 -18.68 -13.05 -15.05
N LEU A 82 -18.75 -13.68 -13.87
CA LEU A 82 -18.85 -15.12 -13.72
C LEU A 82 -20.19 -15.45 -13.09
N ASN A 83 -21.07 -16.10 -13.85
CA ASN A 83 -22.35 -16.59 -13.36
C ASN A 83 -22.25 -18.01 -12.82
N VAL A 84 -21.53 -18.89 -13.53
CA VAL A 84 -21.42 -20.32 -13.20
C VAL A 84 -20.28 -20.61 -12.22
N THR A 85 -19.10 -20.02 -12.43
CA THR A 85 -17.90 -20.26 -11.60
C THR A 85 -17.69 -19.23 -10.49
N ARG A 86 -18.78 -18.59 -10.05
CA ARG A 86 -18.72 -17.50 -9.07
C ARG A 86 -18.24 -17.96 -7.70
N ASN A 87 -18.86 -19.00 -7.14
CA ASN A 87 -18.58 -19.48 -5.77
C ASN A 87 -17.16 -20.05 -5.69
N ALA A 88 -16.89 -20.99 -6.57
CA ALA A 88 -15.61 -21.36 -7.12
C ALA A 88 -14.48 -20.29 -7.06
N VAL A 89 -14.62 -19.17 -7.79
CA VAL A 89 -13.60 -18.11 -7.82
C VAL A 89 -13.53 -17.32 -6.51
N ALA A 90 -14.65 -17.15 -5.81
CA ALA A 90 -14.65 -16.51 -4.49
C ALA A 90 -13.89 -17.35 -3.45
N ALA A 91 -14.10 -18.67 -3.44
CA ALA A 91 -13.36 -19.61 -2.58
C ALA A 91 -11.87 -19.64 -2.92
N LEU A 92 -11.55 -19.61 -4.21
CA LEU A 92 -10.17 -19.50 -4.69
C LEU A 92 -9.50 -18.21 -4.19
N ALA A 93 -10.18 -17.07 -4.30
CA ALA A 93 -9.66 -15.78 -3.83
C ALA A 93 -9.40 -15.78 -2.32
N ILE A 94 -10.32 -16.33 -1.53
CA ILE A 94 -10.17 -16.45 -0.07
C ILE A 94 -8.97 -17.34 0.26
N ARG A 95 -8.80 -18.47 -0.43
CA ARG A 95 -7.66 -19.39 -0.20
C ARG A 95 -6.34 -18.73 -0.54
N MET A 96 -6.24 -18.10 -1.71
CA MET A 96 -5.04 -17.38 -2.12
C MET A 96 -4.68 -16.26 -1.13
N ALA A 97 -5.67 -15.61 -0.53
CA ALA A 97 -5.47 -14.58 0.48
C ALA A 97 -5.11 -15.16 1.86
N ALA A 98 -5.73 -16.28 2.26
CA ALA A 98 -5.59 -16.85 3.59
C ALA A 98 -4.34 -17.71 3.78
N VAL A 99 -3.88 -18.43 2.75
CA VAL A 99 -2.70 -19.30 2.86
C VAL A 99 -1.46 -18.52 3.31
N PRO A 100 -1.09 -17.38 2.71
CA PRO A 100 0.04 -16.57 3.19
C PRO A 100 -0.13 -16.13 4.66
N VAL A 101 -1.35 -15.76 5.05
CA VAL A 101 -1.65 -15.33 6.43
C VAL A 101 -1.42 -16.48 7.41
N LEU A 102 -1.91 -17.67 7.12
CA LEU A 102 -1.73 -18.84 7.97
C LEU A 102 -0.26 -19.23 8.13
N VAL A 103 0.53 -19.13 7.05
CA VAL A 103 1.98 -19.39 7.10
C VAL A 103 2.68 -18.39 8.02
N VAL A 104 2.38 -17.10 7.90
CA VAL A 104 2.99 -16.06 8.74
C VAL A 104 2.53 -16.19 10.21
N LEU A 105 1.26 -16.50 10.46
CA LEU A 105 0.75 -16.76 11.81
C LEU A 105 1.40 -17.99 12.45
N ALA A 106 1.62 -19.06 11.68
CA ALA A 106 2.31 -20.25 12.17
C ALA A 106 3.78 -19.93 12.52
N ALA A 107 4.49 -19.20 11.65
CA ALA A 107 5.85 -18.76 11.94
C ALA A 107 5.92 -17.85 13.17
N MET A 108 4.96 -16.92 13.33
CA MET A 108 4.83 -16.08 14.50
C MET A 108 4.60 -16.91 15.76
N ALA A 109 3.68 -17.89 15.73
CA ALA A 109 3.40 -18.76 16.86
C ALA A 109 4.66 -19.53 17.29
N VAL A 110 5.41 -20.09 16.34
CA VAL A 110 6.70 -20.75 16.60
C VAL A 110 7.68 -19.78 17.24
N ALA A 111 7.82 -18.56 16.72
CA ALA A 111 8.74 -17.56 17.28
C ALA A 111 8.35 -17.12 18.70
N LEU A 112 7.04 -16.98 18.99
CA LEU A 112 6.54 -16.65 20.32
C LEU A 112 6.77 -17.78 21.33
N VAL A 113 6.71 -19.04 20.90
CA VAL A 113 6.98 -20.20 21.77
C VAL A 113 8.48 -20.36 22.03
N LEU A 114 9.31 -20.27 20.98
CA LEU A 114 10.75 -20.52 21.08
C LEU A 114 11.53 -19.33 21.65
N ALA A 115 11.14 -18.10 21.31
CA ALA A 115 11.87 -16.88 21.65
C ALA A 115 10.94 -15.67 21.85
N PRO A 116 10.09 -15.67 22.90
CA PRO A 116 9.03 -14.68 23.12
C PRO A 116 9.50 -13.23 23.27
N ARG A 117 10.80 -13.00 23.54
CA ARG A 117 11.38 -11.66 23.73
C ARG A 117 12.29 -11.23 22.58
N SER A 118 12.38 -12.04 21.51
CA SER A 118 13.25 -11.76 20.37
C SER A 118 12.67 -10.68 19.45
N ASP A 119 13.55 -9.99 18.72
CA ASP A 119 13.12 -9.11 17.63
C ASP A 119 12.39 -9.90 16.54
N ALA A 120 12.78 -11.16 16.29
CA ALA A 120 12.08 -12.02 15.35
C ALA A 120 10.59 -12.18 15.69
N ALA A 121 10.25 -12.37 16.97
CA ALA A 121 8.86 -12.41 17.43
C ALA A 121 8.13 -11.08 17.17
N LEU A 122 8.80 -9.94 17.39
CA LEU A 122 8.25 -8.61 17.08
C LEU A 122 7.97 -8.43 15.59
N TYR A 123 8.94 -8.72 14.73
CA TYR A 123 8.80 -8.63 13.27
C TYR A 123 7.72 -9.59 12.74
N LEU A 124 7.65 -10.82 13.23
CA LEU A 124 6.62 -11.78 12.81
C LEU A 124 5.23 -11.40 13.32
N THR A 125 5.12 -10.75 14.48
CA THR A 125 3.85 -10.20 14.97
C THR A 125 3.41 -8.99 14.14
N ALA A 126 4.33 -8.10 13.79
CA ALA A 126 4.07 -6.99 12.87
C ALA A 126 3.66 -7.50 11.47
N ALA A 127 4.34 -8.52 10.95
CA ALA A 127 4.00 -9.20 9.71
C ALA A 127 2.61 -9.82 9.77
N SER A 128 2.29 -10.52 10.87
CA SER A 128 0.97 -11.12 11.11
C SER A 128 -0.14 -10.07 11.15
N TRP A 129 0.10 -8.92 11.80
CA TRP A 129 -0.83 -7.79 11.82
C TRP A 129 -1.05 -7.22 10.42
N SER A 130 0.03 -6.93 9.68
CA SER A 130 -0.05 -6.36 8.33
C SER A 130 -0.77 -7.31 7.37
N ILE A 131 -0.40 -8.59 7.34
CA ILE A 131 -1.00 -9.57 6.42
C ILE A 131 -2.45 -9.89 6.78
N SER A 132 -2.80 -9.96 8.07
CA SER A 132 -4.18 -10.18 8.52
C SER A 132 -5.09 -8.99 8.18
N SER A 133 -4.57 -7.77 8.28
CA SER A 133 -5.27 -6.56 7.83
C SER A 133 -5.58 -6.61 6.33
N GLY A 134 -4.66 -7.13 5.52
CA GLY A 134 -4.88 -7.34 4.08
C GLY A 134 -5.97 -8.36 3.80
N LEU A 135 -5.99 -9.45 4.55
CA LEU A 135 -7.06 -10.45 4.43
C LEU A 135 -8.42 -9.90 4.86
N LEU A 136 -8.46 -9.03 5.88
CA LEU A 136 -9.69 -8.31 6.24
C LEU A 136 -10.17 -7.41 5.10
N MET A 137 -9.26 -6.74 4.37
CA MET A 137 -9.63 -5.98 3.17
C MET A 137 -10.29 -6.90 2.13
N THR A 138 -9.71 -8.08 1.88
CA THR A 138 -10.27 -9.07 0.95
C THR A 138 -11.66 -9.55 1.34
N VAL A 139 -11.85 -9.97 2.60
CA VAL A 139 -13.16 -10.40 3.12
C VAL A 139 -14.19 -9.28 3.03
N SER A 140 -13.80 -8.07 3.40
CA SER A 140 -14.68 -6.90 3.34
C SER A 140 -15.04 -6.53 1.89
N GLY A 141 -14.10 -6.68 0.95
CA GLY A 141 -14.34 -6.53 -0.48
C GLY A 141 -15.39 -7.52 -1.01
N LEU A 142 -15.36 -8.76 -0.53
CA LEU A 142 -16.38 -9.77 -0.87
C LEU A 142 -17.76 -9.44 -0.29
N HIS A 143 -17.84 -8.86 0.91
CA HIS A 143 -19.09 -8.32 1.44
C HIS A 143 -19.65 -7.17 0.60
N ARG A 144 -18.79 -6.25 0.16
CA ARG A 144 -19.19 -5.18 -0.77
C ARG A 144 -19.74 -5.73 -2.08
N PHE A 145 -19.11 -6.76 -2.63
CA PHE A 145 -19.60 -7.43 -3.85
C PHE A 145 -20.99 -8.05 -3.67
N ARG A 146 -21.36 -8.45 -2.44
CA ARG A 146 -22.72 -8.90 -2.10
C ARG A 146 -23.71 -7.77 -1.83
N GLY A 147 -23.32 -6.51 -2.00
CA GLY A 147 -24.13 -5.35 -1.64
C GLY A 147 -24.18 -5.08 -0.12
N LYS A 148 -23.40 -5.79 0.70
CA LYS A 148 -23.35 -5.63 2.16
C LYS A 148 -22.25 -4.65 2.58
N SER A 149 -22.28 -3.43 2.07
CA SER A 149 -21.29 -2.39 2.36
C SER A 149 -21.27 -1.94 3.84
N THR A 150 -22.35 -2.19 4.58
CA THR A 150 -22.43 -1.93 6.02
C THR A 150 -21.50 -2.83 6.83
N LEU A 151 -21.29 -4.08 6.40
CA LEU A 151 -20.38 -5.01 7.08
C LEU A 151 -18.91 -4.59 6.91
N ASP A 152 -18.55 -4.04 5.75
CA ASP A 152 -17.22 -3.43 5.53
C ASP A 152 -17.02 -2.22 6.46
N ALA A 153 -17.97 -1.29 6.50
CA ALA A 153 -17.90 -0.14 7.39
C ALA A 153 -17.81 -0.56 8.88
N LEU A 154 -18.59 -1.56 9.29
CA LEU A 154 -18.59 -2.06 10.66
C LEU A 154 -17.26 -2.75 11.02
N ALA A 155 -16.70 -3.56 10.13
CA ALA A 155 -15.42 -4.23 10.37
C ALA A 155 -14.27 -3.22 10.57
N PHE A 156 -14.19 -2.18 9.74
CA PHE A 156 -13.18 -1.13 9.89
C PHE A 156 -13.44 -0.21 11.09
N THR A 157 -14.70 0.06 11.42
CA THR A 157 -15.05 0.81 12.64
C THR A 157 -14.67 0.02 13.89
N ALA A 158 -14.97 -1.28 13.94
CA ALA A 158 -14.54 -2.17 15.01
C ALA A 158 -13.01 -2.24 15.10
N GLY A 159 -12.32 -2.29 13.96
CA GLY A 159 -10.86 -2.20 13.90
C GLY A 159 -10.33 -0.90 14.49
N ALA A 160 -11.01 0.22 14.24
CA ALA A 160 -10.61 1.52 14.77
C ALA A 160 -10.77 1.57 16.29
N LEU A 161 -11.87 0.98 16.81
CA LEU A 161 -12.10 0.82 18.24
C LEU A 161 -11.03 -0.06 18.89
N VAL A 162 -10.67 -1.19 18.26
CA VAL A 162 -9.56 -2.04 18.73
C VAL A 162 -8.26 -1.24 18.81
N VAL A 163 -7.91 -0.53 17.73
CA VAL A 163 -6.70 0.31 17.71
C VAL A 163 -6.75 1.35 18.83
N GLY A 164 -7.88 2.06 19.00
CA GLY A 164 -8.05 3.05 20.05
C GLY A 164 -7.91 2.48 21.46
N VAL A 165 -8.65 1.40 21.77
CA VAL A 165 -8.64 0.76 23.09
C VAL A 165 -7.27 0.19 23.42
N VAL A 166 -6.64 -0.53 22.49
CA VAL A 166 -5.32 -1.12 22.71
C VAL A 166 -4.25 -0.02 22.86
N THR A 167 -4.32 1.05 22.06
CA THR A 167 -3.38 2.17 22.16
C THR A 167 -3.53 2.92 23.49
N MET A 168 -4.76 3.21 23.91
CA MET A 168 -5.01 3.83 25.21
C MET A 168 -4.55 2.91 26.35
N GLY A 169 -4.87 1.62 26.28
CA GLY A 169 -4.38 0.61 27.22
C GLY A 169 -2.85 0.58 27.30
N THR A 170 -2.16 0.64 26.16
CA THR A 170 -0.69 0.75 26.11
C THR A 170 -0.18 2.04 26.74
N TRP A 171 -0.85 3.17 26.50
CA TRP A 171 -0.46 4.45 27.09
C TRP A 171 -0.57 4.44 28.61
N PHE A 172 -1.65 3.87 29.15
CA PHE A 172 -1.86 3.74 30.60
C PHE A 172 -0.96 2.67 31.25
N ALA A 173 -0.93 1.46 30.69
CA ALA A 173 -0.26 0.30 31.29
C ALA A 173 1.19 0.11 30.84
N ARG A 174 1.70 0.98 29.95
CA ARG A 174 3.05 0.95 29.37
C ARG A 174 3.43 -0.43 28.79
N TRP A 175 2.49 -1.05 28.07
CA TRP A 175 2.73 -2.33 27.42
C TRP A 175 3.90 -2.27 26.43
N SER A 176 4.66 -3.36 26.32
CA SER A 176 5.76 -3.44 25.35
C SER A 176 5.25 -3.40 23.90
N PRO A 177 6.08 -3.01 22.92
CA PRO A 177 5.74 -3.03 21.50
C PRO A 177 5.16 -4.36 21.01
N LEU A 178 5.73 -5.48 21.49
CA LEU A 178 5.25 -6.81 21.16
C LEU A 178 3.84 -7.06 21.70
N THR A 179 3.60 -6.71 22.96
CA THR A 179 2.29 -6.89 23.61
C THR A 179 1.21 -6.06 22.92
N HIS A 180 1.53 -4.80 22.60
CA HIS A 180 0.65 -3.91 21.85
C HIS A 180 0.28 -4.52 20.49
N LEU A 181 1.27 -4.96 19.69
CA LEU A 181 1.01 -5.60 18.40
C LEU A 181 0.24 -6.92 18.52
N ALA A 182 0.52 -7.72 19.54
CA ALA A 182 -0.20 -8.97 19.78
C ALA A 182 -1.68 -8.73 20.11
N LEU A 183 -1.98 -7.70 20.91
CA LEU A 183 -3.36 -7.32 21.24
C LEU A 183 -4.10 -6.75 20.02
N LEU A 184 -3.44 -5.91 19.23
CA LEU A 184 -3.97 -5.47 17.94
C LEU A 184 -4.30 -6.68 17.06
N LEU A 185 -3.33 -7.59 16.88
CA LEU A 185 -3.50 -8.82 16.11
C LEU A 185 -4.68 -9.67 16.63
N GLY A 186 -4.80 -9.86 17.94
CA GLY A 186 -5.95 -10.55 18.53
C GLY A 186 -7.27 -9.92 18.11
N GLY A 187 -7.38 -8.59 18.22
CA GLY A 187 -8.59 -7.87 17.82
C GLY A 187 -8.90 -7.98 16.33
N ILE A 188 -7.90 -7.86 15.43
CA ILE A 188 -8.16 -8.00 13.98
C ILE A 188 -8.52 -9.43 13.60
N LEU A 189 -7.94 -10.44 14.26
CA LEU A 189 -8.29 -11.84 14.01
C LEU A 189 -9.72 -12.15 14.45
N LEU A 190 -10.19 -11.58 15.56
CA LEU A 190 -11.59 -11.70 15.99
C LEU A 190 -12.54 -11.04 14.99
N ILE A 191 -12.23 -9.81 14.55
CA ILE A 191 -13.03 -9.10 13.53
C ILE A 191 -13.03 -9.87 12.21
N LEU A 192 -11.88 -10.40 11.81
CA LEU A 192 -11.72 -11.19 10.60
C LEU A 192 -12.52 -12.49 10.68
N ALA A 193 -12.44 -13.23 11.79
CA ALA A 193 -13.21 -14.46 12.00
C ALA A 193 -14.71 -14.20 11.95
N GLY A 194 -15.19 -13.16 12.64
CA GLY A 194 -16.59 -12.73 12.57
C GLY A 194 -17.01 -12.32 11.15
N SER A 195 -16.18 -11.53 10.47
CA SER A 195 -16.44 -11.10 9.09
C SER A 195 -16.45 -12.27 8.11
N ALA A 196 -15.55 -13.23 8.27
CA ALA A 196 -15.48 -14.43 7.44
C ALA A 196 -16.68 -15.36 7.70
N ALA A 197 -17.14 -15.50 8.95
CA ALA A 197 -18.31 -16.31 9.30
C ALA A 197 -19.61 -15.80 8.65
N LEU A 198 -19.68 -14.51 8.30
CA LEU A 198 -20.83 -13.91 7.61
C LEU A 198 -20.79 -14.08 6.08
N LEU A 199 -19.71 -14.64 5.53
CA LEU A 199 -19.63 -15.00 4.11
C LEU A 199 -20.47 -16.26 3.81
N PRO A 200 -20.94 -16.44 2.55
CA PRO A 200 -21.64 -17.66 2.16
C PRO A 200 -20.75 -18.88 2.41
N LYS A 201 -21.33 -19.98 2.93
CA LYS A 201 -20.57 -21.21 3.21
C LYS A 201 -19.94 -21.79 1.95
N GLU A 202 -20.57 -21.56 0.81
CA GLU A 202 -20.13 -21.98 -0.52
C GLU A 202 -18.86 -21.24 -0.97
N TRP A 203 -18.58 -20.06 -0.40
CA TRP A 203 -17.35 -19.31 -0.68
C TRP A 203 -16.23 -19.73 0.28
N LEU A 204 -16.56 -20.35 1.41
CA LEU A 204 -15.58 -20.87 2.37
C LEU A 204 -15.20 -22.32 2.04
N ARG A 205 -16.14 -23.10 1.49
CA ARG A 205 -15.94 -24.49 1.09
C ARG A 205 -15.33 -24.57 -0.31
N ALA A 206 -14.42 -25.52 -0.51
CA ALA A 206 -14.03 -25.91 -1.87
C ALA A 206 -15.19 -26.65 -2.51
N GLU A 207 -15.76 -26.10 -3.56
CA GLU A 207 -16.23 -26.98 -4.63
C GLU A 207 -14.98 -27.55 -5.33
N ARG A 208 -14.97 -28.86 -5.55
CA ARG A 208 -14.02 -29.50 -6.49
C ARG A 208 -14.38 -28.99 -7.87
N ILE A 209 -13.71 -27.94 -8.29
CA ILE A 209 -13.66 -27.59 -9.71
C ILE A 209 -12.42 -28.29 -10.23
N ASP A 210 -12.48 -28.80 -11.46
CA ASP A 210 -11.31 -29.18 -12.25
C ASP A 210 -10.46 -27.92 -12.52
N GLY A 211 -9.69 -27.54 -11.49
CA GLY A 211 -9.11 -26.22 -11.29
C GLY A 211 -7.80 -25.99 -12.04
N HIS A 212 -7.38 -26.96 -12.86
CA HIS A 212 -6.09 -26.91 -13.58
C HIS A 212 -5.97 -25.68 -14.50
N ARG A 213 -7.09 -25.10 -14.97
CA ARG A 213 -7.08 -23.90 -15.82
C ARG A 213 -7.47 -22.59 -15.10
N LEU A 214 -8.26 -22.65 -14.04
CA LEU A 214 -8.70 -21.47 -13.29
C LEU A 214 -7.60 -20.92 -12.38
N TRP A 215 -6.83 -21.81 -11.73
CA TRP A 215 -5.75 -21.42 -10.82
C TRP A 215 -4.67 -20.61 -11.53
N PRO A 216 -4.11 -21.03 -12.69
CA PRO A 216 -3.10 -20.24 -13.39
C PRO A 216 -3.63 -18.89 -13.90
N ALA A 217 -4.87 -18.84 -14.39
CA ALA A 217 -5.46 -17.63 -14.95
C ALA A 217 -5.76 -16.57 -13.87
N PHE A 218 -6.39 -16.99 -12.76
CA PHE A 218 -6.68 -16.12 -11.62
C PHE A 218 -5.40 -15.75 -10.86
N GLY A 219 -4.48 -16.70 -10.69
CA GLY A 219 -3.17 -16.49 -10.08
C GLY A 219 -2.35 -15.45 -10.84
N ARG A 220 -2.21 -15.59 -12.16
CA ARG A 220 -1.52 -14.62 -13.01
C ARG A 220 -2.13 -13.22 -12.92
N THR A 221 -3.46 -13.12 -12.93
CA THR A 221 -4.17 -11.84 -12.80
C THR A 221 -3.91 -11.19 -11.45
N THR A 222 -3.92 -11.99 -10.38
CA THR A 222 -3.62 -11.55 -9.00
C THR A 222 -2.20 -11.07 -8.84
N VAL A 223 -1.23 -11.82 -9.36
CA VAL A 223 0.17 -11.42 -9.34
C VAL A 223 0.36 -10.12 -10.12
N LEU A 224 -0.13 -10.03 -11.36
CA LEU A 224 0.09 -8.83 -12.19
C LEU A 224 -0.59 -7.57 -11.63
N LEU A 225 -1.76 -7.69 -11.00
CA LEU A 225 -2.48 -6.55 -10.41
C LEU A 225 -1.97 -6.15 -9.02
N GLY A 226 -1.43 -7.10 -8.26
CA GLY A 226 -0.91 -6.88 -6.92
C GLY A 226 0.55 -6.44 -6.92
N LEU A 227 1.35 -6.91 -7.87
CA LEU A 227 2.80 -6.76 -7.86
C LEU A 227 3.23 -5.30 -7.85
N THR A 228 2.59 -4.42 -8.62
CA THR A 228 2.97 -2.99 -8.64
C THR A 228 2.78 -2.33 -7.28
N GLU A 229 1.68 -2.59 -6.57
CA GLU A 229 1.44 -2.03 -5.24
C GLU A 229 2.37 -2.66 -4.19
N VAL A 230 2.61 -3.97 -4.28
CA VAL A 230 3.56 -4.66 -3.40
C VAL A 230 4.96 -4.07 -3.56
N LEU A 231 5.44 -3.88 -4.79
CA LEU A 231 6.76 -3.33 -5.07
C LEU A 231 6.89 -1.88 -4.57
N ASP A 232 5.84 -1.07 -4.70
CA ASP A 232 5.83 0.32 -4.24
C ASP A 232 6.00 0.43 -2.73
N VAL A 233 5.26 -0.39 -1.99
CA VAL A 233 5.26 -0.36 -0.53
C VAL A 233 6.49 -1.07 0.01
N LEU A 234 6.95 -2.14 -0.66
CA LEU A 234 8.20 -2.81 -0.35
C LEU A 234 9.40 -1.87 -0.52
N ALA A 235 9.42 -1.04 -1.57
CA ALA A 235 10.45 -0.02 -1.75
C ALA A 235 10.51 0.94 -0.55
N THR A 236 9.35 1.39 -0.06
CA THR A 236 9.30 2.22 1.15
C THR A 236 9.73 1.45 2.40
N SER A 237 9.34 0.17 2.50
CA SER A 237 9.66 -0.71 3.62
C SER A 237 11.18 -0.98 3.74
N THR A 238 11.92 -1.05 2.63
CA THR A 238 13.37 -1.29 2.68
C THR A 238 14.13 -0.14 3.35
N VAL A 239 13.61 1.09 3.36
CA VAL A 239 14.23 2.22 4.08
C VAL A 239 14.29 1.94 5.59
N PHE A 240 13.26 1.33 6.18
CA PHE A 240 13.30 0.88 7.58
C PHE A 240 14.37 -0.19 7.81
N GLY A 241 14.53 -1.11 6.86
CA GLY A 241 15.61 -2.11 6.89
C GLY A 241 16.99 -1.46 6.86
N VAL A 242 17.19 -0.45 6.00
CA VAL A 242 18.46 0.29 5.93
C VAL A 242 18.72 1.10 7.20
N LEU A 243 17.71 1.77 7.77
CA LEU A 243 17.82 2.45 9.07
C LEU A 243 18.27 1.47 10.17
N ALA A 244 17.66 0.28 10.22
CA ALA A 244 18.03 -0.75 11.18
C ALA A 244 19.47 -1.25 10.98
N LEU A 245 19.87 -1.54 9.73
CA LEU A 245 21.22 -2.01 9.38
C LEU A 245 22.30 -0.94 9.64
N ALA A 246 21.94 0.35 9.53
CA ALA A 246 22.82 1.46 9.85
C ALA A 246 22.92 1.73 11.37
N GLY A 247 22.25 0.94 12.22
CA GLY A 247 22.21 1.17 13.67
C GLY A 247 21.33 2.35 14.09
N ARG A 248 20.51 2.88 13.17
CA ARG A 248 19.65 4.07 13.34
C ARG A 248 18.19 3.67 13.56
N THR A 249 17.93 2.70 14.45
CA THR A 249 16.57 2.22 14.73
C THR A 249 15.68 3.28 15.37
N VAL A 250 16.25 4.15 16.21
CA VAL A 250 15.56 5.29 16.84
C VAL A 250 14.94 6.22 15.78
N ASP A 251 15.66 6.46 14.69
CA ASP A 251 15.23 7.30 13.56
C ASP A 251 14.07 6.72 12.76
N SER A 252 13.76 5.44 12.94
CA SER A 252 12.56 4.84 12.35
C SER A 252 11.29 5.50 12.88
N GLY A 253 11.30 6.03 14.11
CA GLY A 253 10.16 6.73 14.70
C GLY A 253 9.74 7.98 13.93
N PRO A 254 10.62 9.01 13.84
CA PRO A 254 10.36 10.21 13.04
C PRO A 254 10.05 9.91 11.57
N PHE A 255 10.79 8.97 10.97
CA PHE A 255 10.54 8.54 9.59
C PHE A 255 9.13 7.95 9.41
N TYR A 256 8.69 7.07 10.33
CA TYR A 256 7.36 6.46 10.31
C TYR A 256 6.24 7.48 10.49
N LEU A 257 6.37 8.42 11.43
CA LEU A 257 5.38 9.48 11.63
C LEU A 257 5.23 10.37 10.39
N ALA A 258 6.35 10.75 9.80
CA ALA A 258 6.37 11.54 8.58
C ALA A 258 5.73 10.78 7.40
N LEU A 259 6.01 9.48 7.29
CA LEU A 259 5.40 8.61 6.29
C LEU A 259 3.89 8.42 6.51
N LEU A 260 3.42 8.36 7.75
CA LEU A 260 1.98 8.27 8.06
C LEU A 260 1.21 9.48 7.51
N ALA A 261 1.76 10.68 7.66
CA ALA A 261 1.16 11.91 7.13
C ALA A 261 1.08 11.89 5.60
N SER A 262 2.17 11.56 4.91
CA SER A 262 2.19 11.40 3.43
C SER A 262 1.20 10.32 2.98
N SER A 263 1.22 9.15 3.64
CA SER A 263 0.36 8.01 3.33
C SER A 263 -1.13 8.32 3.44
N ALA A 264 -1.53 9.16 4.40
CA ALA A 264 -2.91 9.62 4.55
C ALA A 264 -3.40 10.39 3.31
N PHE A 265 -2.58 11.32 2.83
CA PHE A 265 -2.87 12.11 1.64
C PHE A 265 -2.88 11.23 0.38
N CYS A 266 -1.84 10.42 0.17
CA CYS A 266 -1.73 9.52 -0.98
C CYS A 266 -2.89 8.52 -1.02
N SER A 267 -3.32 8.04 0.13
CA SER A 267 -4.49 7.18 0.31
C SER A 267 -5.80 7.82 -0.15
N LEU A 268 -6.02 9.09 0.20
CA LEU A 268 -7.19 9.85 -0.25
C LEU A 268 -7.14 10.06 -1.76
N LEU A 269 -5.98 10.45 -2.29
CA LEU A 269 -5.77 10.60 -3.73
C LEU A 269 -6.06 9.29 -4.47
N PHE A 270 -5.51 8.16 -4.01
CA PHE A 270 -5.76 6.85 -4.60
C PHE A 270 -7.24 6.50 -4.65
N TYR A 271 -7.98 6.84 -3.59
CA TYR A 271 -9.41 6.66 -3.53
C TYR A 271 -10.14 7.51 -4.58
N GLN A 272 -9.82 8.80 -4.66
CA GLN A 272 -10.41 9.72 -5.66
C GLN A 272 -10.15 9.23 -7.08
N LEU A 273 -8.92 8.81 -7.40
CA LEU A 273 -8.57 8.26 -8.71
C LEU A 273 -9.39 7.01 -9.04
N ARG A 274 -9.55 6.09 -8.08
CA ARG A 274 -10.37 4.88 -8.27
C ARG A 274 -11.85 5.19 -8.52
N VAL A 275 -12.41 6.23 -7.87
CA VAL A 275 -13.79 6.66 -8.11
C VAL A 275 -13.98 7.16 -9.54
N HIS A 276 -13.01 7.91 -10.08
CA HIS A 276 -13.07 8.46 -11.44
C HIS A 276 -12.61 7.48 -12.55
N GLN A 277 -12.08 6.32 -12.16
CA GLN A 277 -11.50 5.33 -13.08
C GLN A 277 -12.45 4.89 -14.22
N PRO A 278 -13.74 4.60 -13.99
CA PRO A 278 -14.63 4.16 -15.08
C PRO A 278 -14.83 5.21 -16.18
N ALA A 279 -15.03 6.47 -15.77
CA ALA A 279 -15.25 7.58 -16.70
C ALA A 279 -13.98 7.89 -17.51
N ILE A 280 -12.82 7.84 -16.87
CA ILE A 280 -11.53 8.10 -17.53
C ILE A 280 -11.17 6.94 -18.46
N SER A 281 -11.38 5.68 -18.05
CA SER A 281 -11.15 4.53 -18.93
C SER A 281 -12.00 4.57 -20.20
N ALA A 282 -13.27 5.01 -20.11
CA ALA A 282 -14.11 5.18 -21.30
C ALA A 282 -13.60 6.28 -22.23
N ARG A 283 -13.17 7.43 -21.68
CA ARG A 283 -12.60 8.55 -22.45
C ARG A 283 -11.24 8.23 -23.07
N MET A 284 -10.47 7.33 -22.45
CA MET A 284 -9.13 6.94 -22.87
C MET A 284 -9.12 5.78 -23.88
N ARG A 285 -10.26 5.44 -24.50
CA ARG A 285 -10.31 4.49 -25.63
C ARG A 285 -10.07 5.23 -26.96
N GLY A 286 -9.45 4.55 -27.93
CA GLY A 286 -9.21 5.11 -29.26
C GLY A 286 -8.28 6.32 -29.25
N SER A 287 -8.68 7.42 -29.89
CA SER A 287 -7.91 8.67 -29.97
C SER A 287 -7.60 9.29 -28.60
N GLY A 288 -8.50 9.14 -27.62
CA GLY A 288 -8.26 9.58 -26.25
C GLY A 288 -7.09 8.87 -25.57
N ALA A 289 -6.76 7.65 -26.01
CA ALA A 289 -5.62 6.88 -25.49
C ALA A 289 -4.29 7.57 -25.79
N ALA A 290 -4.14 8.12 -27.00
CA ALA A 290 -2.91 8.80 -27.43
C ALA A 290 -2.69 10.09 -26.62
N ALA A 291 -3.74 10.90 -26.47
CA ALA A 291 -3.70 12.11 -25.65
C ALA A 291 -3.39 11.80 -24.17
N GLY A 292 -3.97 10.72 -23.63
CA GLY A 292 -3.67 10.25 -22.28
C GLY A 292 -2.21 9.85 -22.07
N ARG A 293 -1.65 9.09 -23.03
CA ARG A 293 -0.22 8.70 -22.99
C ARG A 293 0.70 9.91 -23.12
N ALA A 294 0.40 10.85 -24.01
CA ALA A 294 1.18 12.09 -24.17
C ALA A 294 1.16 12.92 -22.89
N ARG A 295 -0.01 13.12 -22.28
CA ARG A 295 -0.11 13.84 -21.01
C ARG A 295 0.67 13.13 -19.91
N ALA A 296 0.57 11.81 -19.81
CA ALA A 296 1.33 11.05 -18.84
C ALA A 296 2.85 11.14 -19.08
N ALA A 297 3.32 11.11 -20.32
CA ALA A 297 4.73 11.27 -20.66
C ALA A 297 5.28 12.64 -20.20
N GLU A 298 4.52 13.71 -20.37
CA GLU A 298 4.91 15.04 -19.87
C GLU A 298 4.88 15.12 -18.34
N LEU A 299 3.92 14.49 -17.67
CA LEU A 299 3.92 14.40 -16.21
C LEU A 299 5.10 13.58 -15.67
N LEU A 300 5.45 12.46 -16.32
CA LEU A 300 6.62 11.66 -15.95
C LEU A 300 7.93 12.42 -16.16
N LYS A 301 8.02 13.23 -17.22
CA LYS A 301 9.14 14.14 -17.46
C LYS A 301 9.25 15.22 -16.37
N LEU A 302 8.11 15.75 -15.93
CA LEU A 302 8.07 16.70 -14.81
C LEU A 302 8.56 16.04 -13.52
N VAL A 303 8.13 14.82 -13.22
CA VAL A 303 8.59 14.06 -12.04
C VAL A 303 10.07 13.73 -12.12
N GLU A 304 10.56 13.27 -13.27
CA GLU A 304 11.98 13.01 -13.52
C GLU A 304 12.83 14.25 -13.26
N ARG A 305 12.46 15.39 -13.88
CA ARG A 305 13.17 16.66 -13.71
C ARG A 305 13.06 17.22 -12.30
N GLY A 306 11.87 17.17 -11.70
CA GLY A 306 11.63 17.64 -10.33
C GLY A 306 12.44 16.85 -9.31
N SER A 307 12.50 15.52 -9.47
CA SER A 307 13.34 14.66 -8.61
C SER A 307 14.82 14.98 -8.79
N LEU A 308 15.28 15.17 -10.03
CA LEU A 308 16.67 15.54 -10.31
C LEU A 308 17.04 16.90 -9.70
N VAL A 309 16.23 17.93 -9.92
CA VAL A 309 16.45 19.27 -9.34
C VAL A 309 16.49 19.20 -7.83
N PHE A 310 15.53 18.50 -7.22
CA PHE A 310 15.48 18.32 -5.77
C PHE A 310 16.76 17.67 -5.23
N LEU A 311 17.23 16.58 -5.85
CA LEU A 311 18.43 15.86 -5.43
C LEU A 311 19.71 16.67 -5.65
N VAL A 312 19.79 17.43 -6.74
CA VAL A 312 20.92 18.34 -6.98
C VAL A 312 20.96 19.43 -5.91
N LEU A 313 19.82 20.04 -5.58
CA LEU A 313 19.75 21.03 -4.50
C LEU A 313 20.12 20.43 -3.15
N ALA A 314 19.66 19.22 -2.84
CA ALA A 314 20.05 18.50 -1.63
C ALA A 314 21.56 18.20 -1.61
N GLY A 315 22.14 17.80 -2.74
CA GLY A 315 23.58 17.57 -2.89
C GLY A 315 24.41 18.84 -2.71
N ILE A 316 23.98 19.96 -3.29
CA ILE A 316 24.60 21.28 -3.10
C ILE A 316 24.52 21.69 -1.62
N ALA A 317 23.36 21.53 -0.99
CA ALA A 317 23.19 21.83 0.43
C ALA A 317 24.09 20.94 1.32
N LEU A 318 24.29 19.66 0.97
CA LEU A 318 25.26 18.79 1.64
C LEU A 318 26.72 19.23 1.42
N ALA A 319 27.04 19.90 0.32
CA ALA A 319 28.38 20.42 0.06
C ALA A 319 28.70 21.69 0.89
N ILE A 320 27.67 22.45 1.29
CA ILE A 320 27.81 23.67 2.09
C ILE A 320 27.85 23.31 3.59
N PRO A 321 28.92 23.64 4.34
CA PRO A 321 29.06 23.20 5.75
C PRO A 321 27.89 23.59 6.65
N ALA A 322 27.41 24.83 6.56
CA ALA A 322 26.29 25.32 7.38
C ALA A 322 24.98 24.57 7.09
N ALA A 323 24.70 24.29 5.82
CA ALA A 323 23.50 23.55 5.44
C ALA A 323 23.62 22.04 5.73
N ARG A 324 24.83 21.48 5.63
CA ARG A 324 25.10 20.09 6.04
C ARG A 324 24.74 19.85 7.49
N VAL A 325 25.15 20.74 8.40
CA VAL A 325 24.84 20.64 9.84
C VAL A 325 23.33 20.55 10.06
N VAL A 326 22.54 21.35 9.32
CA VAL A 326 21.08 21.35 9.42
C VAL A 326 20.46 20.06 8.84
N LEU A 327 21.00 19.56 7.71
CA LEU A 327 20.52 18.35 7.05
C LEU A 327 20.85 17.05 7.81
N THR A 328 21.90 17.05 8.63
CA THR A 328 22.33 15.91 9.44
C THR A 328 22.03 16.10 10.93
N ALA A 329 21.32 17.17 11.30
CA ALA A 329 20.94 17.41 12.68
C ALA A 329 19.92 16.36 13.15
N GLU A 330 20.08 15.91 14.39
CA GLU A 330 19.16 15.01 15.08
C GLU A 330 18.44 15.78 16.19
N ASP A 331 17.17 15.44 16.45
CA ASP A 331 16.37 15.94 17.59
C ASP A 331 16.25 17.47 17.75
N THR A 332 16.46 18.25 16.67
CA THR A 332 16.24 19.70 16.66
C THR A 332 14.94 20.06 15.93
N VAL A 333 14.35 21.21 16.29
CA VAL A 333 13.20 21.78 15.54
C VAL A 333 13.56 21.95 14.05
N GLY A 334 14.81 22.36 13.77
CA GLY A 334 15.32 22.45 12.40
C GLY A 334 15.30 21.13 11.65
N ALA A 335 15.68 20.01 12.29
CA ALA A 335 15.64 18.68 11.70
C ALA A 335 14.21 18.27 11.29
N TYR A 336 13.21 18.55 12.12
CA TYR A 336 11.81 18.28 11.80
C TYR A 336 11.27 19.14 10.65
N VAL A 337 11.69 20.40 10.56
CA VAL A 337 11.34 21.29 9.43
C VAL A 337 11.95 20.75 8.13
N VAL A 338 13.22 20.38 8.14
CA VAL A 338 13.90 19.76 6.98
C VAL A 338 13.19 18.48 6.57
N LEU A 339 12.89 17.59 7.52
CA LEU A 339 12.16 16.37 7.27
C LEU A 339 10.80 16.66 6.62
N GLY A 340 10.05 17.65 7.12
CA GLY A 340 8.79 18.10 6.55
C GLY A 340 8.91 18.56 5.09
N VAL A 341 9.97 19.29 4.73
CA VAL A 341 10.25 19.71 3.35
C VAL A 341 10.49 18.49 2.45
N PHE A 342 11.29 17.52 2.90
CA PHE A 342 11.58 16.31 2.14
C PHE A 342 10.33 15.44 1.95
N VAL A 343 9.50 15.32 2.99
CA VAL A 343 8.21 14.62 2.93
C VAL A 343 7.27 15.30 1.94
N LEU A 344 7.18 16.63 1.96
CA LEU A 344 6.33 17.37 1.04
C LEU A 344 6.78 17.18 -0.41
N ALA A 345 8.08 17.26 -0.67
CA ALA A 345 8.65 17.03 -2.00
C ALA A 345 8.36 15.60 -2.49
N GLU A 346 8.59 14.60 -1.63
CA GLU A 346 8.26 13.19 -1.91
C GLU A 346 6.77 13.05 -2.23
N THR A 347 5.89 13.57 -1.37
CA THR A 347 4.43 13.46 -1.49
C THR A 347 3.94 14.06 -2.80
N VAL A 348 4.41 15.26 -3.17
CA VAL A 348 4.03 15.95 -4.40
C VAL A 348 4.49 15.17 -5.63
N LEU A 349 5.76 14.75 -5.67
CA LEU A 349 6.30 13.99 -6.79
C LEU A 349 5.63 12.63 -6.92
N PHE A 350 5.36 11.95 -5.80
CA PHE A 350 4.62 10.70 -5.76
C PHE A 350 3.19 10.87 -6.27
N ALA A 351 2.48 11.92 -5.86
CA ALA A 351 1.12 12.22 -6.30
C ALA A 351 1.04 12.45 -7.82
N VAL A 352 1.96 13.25 -8.38
CA VAL A 352 2.04 13.49 -9.83
C VAL A 352 2.36 12.19 -10.58
N ARG A 353 3.30 11.38 -10.08
CA ARG A 353 3.64 10.07 -10.64
C ARG A 353 2.46 9.11 -10.59
N LEU A 354 1.74 9.06 -9.47
CA LEU A 354 0.57 8.22 -9.28
C LEU A 354 -0.52 8.59 -10.28
N TYR A 355 -0.77 9.89 -10.48
CA TYR A 355 -1.71 10.37 -11.49
C TYR A 355 -1.27 10.01 -12.92
N ALA A 356 0.02 10.16 -13.23
CA ALA A 356 0.55 9.74 -14.53
C ALA A 356 0.35 8.23 -14.76
N GLY A 357 0.70 7.39 -13.78
CA GLY A 357 0.48 5.94 -13.83
C GLY A 357 -1.00 5.60 -14.07
N PHE A 358 -1.89 6.26 -13.33
CA PHE A 358 -3.33 6.11 -13.49
C PHE A 358 -3.81 6.45 -14.92
N LEU A 359 -3.29 7.50 -15.55
CA LEU A 359 -3.65 7.81 -16.95
C LEU A 359 -3.25 6.68 -17.91
N ILE A 360 -2.02 6.16 -17.79
CA ILE A 360 -1.51 5.16 -18.73
C ILE A 360 -2.17 3.79 -18.49
N GLU A 361 -2.42 3.40 -17.24
CA GLU A 361 -3.10 2.14 -16.87
C GLU A 361 -4.51 2.03 -17.46
N ASN A 362 -5.16 3.17 -17.74
CA ASN A 362 -6.48 3.23 -18.35
C ASN A 362 -6.47 3.24 -19.90
N THR A 363 -5.29 3.14 -20.53
CA THR A 363 -5.17 3.13 -22.01
C THR A 363 -5.11 1.73 -22.62
N ASN A 364 -4.18 0.87 -22.18
CA ASN A 364 -4.04 -0.50 -22.71
C ASN A 364 -3.46 -1.47 -21.66
N SER A 365 -3.59 -2.77 -21.92
CA SER A 365 -3.10 -3.85 -21.02
C SER A 365 -1.59 -4.09 -21.09
N LYS A 366 -0.92 -3.73 -22.20
CA LYS A 366 0.54 -3.87 -22.38
C LYS A 366 1.32 -2.95 -21.43
N VAL A 367 0.74 -1.80 -21.08
CA VAL A 367 1.29 -0.81 -20.15
C VAL A 367 1.45 -1.38 -18.73
N LEU A 368 0.65 -2.38 -18.33
CA LEU A 368 0.79 -3.01 -17.01
C LEU A 368 2.16 -3.68 -16.84
N THR A 369 2.71 -4.25 -17.91
CA THR A 369 4.07 -4.80 -17.91
C THR A 369 5.12 -3.70 -17.78
N LEU A 370 4.91 -2.56 -18.44
CA LEU A 370 5.85 -1.42 -18.39
C LEU A 370 5.87 -0.76 -17.00
N THR A 371 4.71 -0.61 -16.38
CA THR A 371 4.58 -0.08 -15.01
C THR A 371 5.18 -1.04 -14.00
N ALA A 372 4.99 -2.36 -14.13
CA ALA A 372 5.66 -3.35 -13.31
C ALA A 372 7.19 -3.28 -13.45
N ALA A 373 7.73 -3.24 -14.68
CA ALA A 373 9.16 -3.12 -14.93
C ALA A 373 9.75 -1.84 -14.32
N ALA A 374 9.05 -0.70 -14.45
CA ALA A 374 9.47 0.55 -13.82
C ALA A 374 9.41 0.49 -12.28
N SER A 375 8.47 -0.26 -11.72
CA SER A 375 8.36 -0.47 -10.26
C SER A 375 9.54 -1.30 -9.72
N ILE A 376 10.00 -2.30 -10.48
CA ILE A 376 11.21 -3.07 -10.13
C ILE A 376 12.44 -2.14 -10.10
N ALA A 377 12.59 -1.25 -11.09
CA ALA A 377 13.68 -0.28 -11.10
C ALA A 377 13.65 0.64 -9.88
N GLY A 378 12.45 1.11 -9.48
CA GLY A 378 12.27 1.88 -8.25
C GLY A 378 12.63 1.08 -6.99
N LEU A 379 12.21 -0.19 -6.92
CA LEU A 379 12.53 -1.08 -5.80
C LEU A 379 14.04 -1.30 -5.65
N VAL A 380 14.79 -1.41 -6.74
CA VAL A 380 16.26 -1.55 -6.69
C VAL A 380 16.93 -0.21 -6.36
N ALA A 381 16.45 0.90 -6.92
CA ALA A 381 17.00 2.23 -6.68
C ALA A 381 16.86 2.68 -5.22
N THR A 382 15.76 2.32 -4.55
CA THR A 382 15.47 2.77 -3.18
C THR A 382 16.51 2.30 -2.15
N PRO A 383 16.80 1.00 -1.97
CA PRO A 383 17.78 0.54 -1.00
C PRO A 383 19.20 0.97 -1.35
N LEU A 384 19.55 1.09 -2.65
CA LEU A 384 20.86 1.61 -3.06
C LEU A 384 21.06 3.07 -2.65
N ALA A 385 20.07 3.93 -2.93
CA ALA A 385 20.13 5.33 -2.52
C ALA A 385 20.02 5.48 -0.99
N ALA A 386 19.17 4.67 -0.35
CA ALA A 386 19.04 4.68 1.10
C ALA A 386 20.35 4.26 1.77
N ALA A 387 21.02 3.21 1.29
CA ALA A 387 22.30 2.77 1.84
C ALA A 387 23.38 3.87 1.74
N ALA A 388 23.33 4.72 0.72
CA ALA A 388 24.25 5.85 0.58
C ALA A 388 23.87 7.06 1.47
N LEU A 389 22.58 7.34 1.65
CA LEU A 389 22.10 8.60 2.25
C LEU A 389 21.69 8.47 3.73
N VAL A 390 21.09 7.34 4.12
CA VAL A 390 20.57 7.11 5.48
C VAL A 390 21.66 7.12 6.55
N PRO A 391 22.86 6.53 6.37
CA PRO A 391 23.88 6.56 7.42
C PRO A 391 24.24 7.98 7.85
N ALA A 392 24.32 8.92 6.91
CA ALA A 392 24.67 10.32 7.18
C ALA A 392 23.46 11.19 7.58
N MET A 393 22.29 10.98 6.96
CA MET A 393 21.15 11.92 7.06
C MET A 393 19.92 11.33 7.76
N GLY A 394 19.97 10.09 8.23
CA GLY A 394 18.88 9.43 8.94
C GLY A 394 17.56 9.45 8.17
N PRO A 395 16.43 9.90 8.79
CA PRO A 395 15.12 9.98 8.15
C PRO A 395 15.10 10.83 6.87
N VAL A 396 15.85 11.94 6.85
CA VAL A 396 15.93 12.86 5.70
C VAL A 396 16.57 12.12 4.52
N GLY A 397 17.62 11.34 4.77
CA GLY A 397 18.25 10.47 3.76
C GLY A 397 17.29 9.40 3.24
N GLY A 398 16.40 8.89 4.09
CA GLY A 398 15.33 7.97 3.70
C GLY A 398 14.37 8.60 2.69
N PHE A 399 13.86 9.80 2.95
CA PHE A 399 12.98 10.51 2.00
C PHE A 399 13.71 10.95 0.72
N ALA A 400 14.99 11.33 0.82
CA ALA A 400 15.83 11.60 -0.35
C ALA A 400 15.92 10.36 -1.27
N ALA A 401 16.12 9.17 -0.68
CA ALA A 401 16.13 7.91 -1.40
C ALA A 401 14.77 7.58 -2.06
N LEU A 402 13.66 7.88 -1.40
CA LEU A 402 12.31 7.75 -1.99
C LEU A 402 12.12 8.69 -3.19
N VAL A 403 12.52 9.96 -3.07
CA VAL A 403 12.48 10.92 -4.18
C VAL A 403 13.35 10.44 -5.35
N PHE A 404 14.54 9.92 -5.08
CA PHE A 404 15.39 9.31 -6.11
C PHE A 404 14.70 8.14 -6.81
N ALA A 405 14.11 7.21 -6.05
CA ALA A 405 13.40 6.08 -6.62
C ALA A 405 12.18 6.49 -7.46
N ILE A 406 11.44 7.51 -7.03
CA ILE A 406 10.34 8.12 -7.79
C ILE A 406 10.85 8.65 -9.14
N GLY A 407 11.97 9.39 -9.13
CA GLY A 407 12.62 9.90 -10.33
C GLY A 407 13.09 8.80 -11.29
N VAL A 408 13.79 7.78 -10.77
CA VAL A 408 14.24 6.62 -11.56
C VAL A 408 13.06 5.91 -12.20
N ARG A 409 12.01 5.65 -11.43
CA ARG A 409 10.80 4.99 -11.94
C ARG A 409 10.10 5.81 -13.01
N ALA A 410 10.00 7.14 -12.82
CA ALA A 410 9.42 8.02 -13.82
C ALA A 410 10.22 8.02 -15.12
N ALA A 411 11.56 8.09 -15.02
CA ALA A 411 12.46 8.04 -16.16
C ALA A 411 12.36 6.70 -16.92
N VAL A 412 12.38 5.57 -16.21
CA VAL A 412 12.24 4.24 -16.80
C VAL A 412 10.88 4.08 -17.48
N LEU A 413 9.79 4.43 -16.79
CA LEU A 413 8.45 4.33 -17.36
C LEU A 413 8.29 5.21 -18.61
N ARG A 414 8.80 6.44 -18.58
CA ARG A 414 8.78 7.36 -19.72
C ARG A 414 9.57 6.80 -20.91
N ARG A 415 10.77 6.28 -20.69
CA ARG A 415 11.60 5.68 -21.75
C ARG A 415 10.93 4.44 -22.35
N LEU A 416 10.37 3.57 -21.50
CA LEU A 416 9.62 2.39 -21.95
C LEU A 416 8.38 2.77 -22.74
N LEU A 417 7.65 3.79 -22.30
CA LEU A 417 6.47 4.29 -22.99
C LEU A 417 6.82 4.78 -24.40
N ARG A 418 7.86 5.62 -24.54
CA ARG A 418 8.34 6.12 -25.84
C ARG A 418 8.83 5.04 -26.78
N ARG A 419 9.49 3.99 -26.26
CA ARG A 419 9.93 2.85 -27.07
C ARG A 419 8.76 2.06 -27.66
N HIS A 420 7.65 1.93 -26.93
CA HIS A 420 6.47 1.19 -27.38
C HIS A 420 5.47 2.07 -28.15
N HIS A 421 5.60 3.39 -28.00
CA HIS A 421 4.74 4.40 -28.57
C HIS A 421 5.62 5.55 -29.11
N PRO A 422 6.27 5.37 -30.27
CA PRO A 422 7.19 6.34 -30.85
C PRO A 422 6.51 7.65 -31.26
N GLU A 423 5.18 7.71 -31.22
CA GLU A 423 4.41 8.93 -31.41
C GLU A 423 4.51 9.96 -30.24
N LEU A 424 5.30 9.69 -29.20
CA LEU A 424 5.43 10.45 -27.93
C LEU A 424 6.88 10.90 -27.63
#